data_AF-A0A0P9TUI9-F1
#
_entry.id   AF-A0A0P9TUI9-F1
#
_cell.length_a   1.000
_cell.length_b   1.000
_cell.length_c   1.000
_cell.angle_alpha   90.00
_cell.angle_beta   90.00
_cell.angle_gamma   90.00
#
_symmetry.space_group_name_H-M   'P 1'
#
loop_
_entity.id
_entity.type
_entity.pdbx_description
1 polymer ?
#
loop_
_entity_poly.entity_id
_entity_poly.type
_entity_poly.pdbx_seq_one_letter_code
_entity_poly.pdbx_strand_id
1 'polypeptide(L)'
;MSVRISRQHWDGLLNELDQARRQRHLLTYRALVERLQLPSPAMQTLTAALEHLAAMDARAEQPLRSSLVISQGASRLPRPGFFECAERLGRFSGPSDGVAAASWHAAEVVRVFEYSYPEVQVQ
;
A
#
# COMPACT_ATOMS: atom_id res chain seq x y z
N MET A 1 -1.45 10.73 13.50
CA MET A 1 -2.02 11.58 12.44
C MET A 1 -3.40 11.03 12.10
N SER A 2 -4.45 11.85 12.16
CA SER A 2 -5.79 11.44 11.75
C SER A 2 -5.88 11.53 10.22
N VAL A 3 -6.09 10.41 9.53
CA VAL A 3 -6.26 10.40 8.08
C VAL A 3 -7.61 11.01 7.75
N ARG A 4 -7.62 12.09 6.97
CA ARG A 4 -8.85 12.68 6.43
C ARG A 4 -9.12 12.11 5.05
N ILE A 5 -9.70 10.92 5.00
CA ILE A 5 -10.24 10.30 3.78
C ILE A 5 -11.73 9.99 4.02
N SER A 6 -12.58 10.20 3.01
CA SER A 6 -13.99 9.83 3.14
C SER A 6 -14.12 8.31 3.17
N ARG A 7 -15.17 7.80 3.82
CA ARG A 7 -15.47 6.36 3.85
C ARG A 7 -15.56 5.77 2.44
N GLN A 8 -16.19 6.47 1.51
CA GLN A 8 -16.29 6.06 0.10
C GLN A 8 -14.92 5.87 -0.55
N HIS A 9 -13.99 6.81 -0.39
CA HIS A 9 -12.64 6.69 -0.97
C HIS A 9 -11.82 5.60 -0.26
N TRP A 10 -12.02 5.40 1.03
CA TRP A 10 -11.39 4.32 1.78
C TRP A 10 -11.85 2.94 1.30
N ASP A 11 -13.16 2.73 1.18
CA ASP A 11 -13.74 1.48 0.68
C ASP A 11 -13.31 1.23 -0.77
N GLY A 12 -13.27 2.29 -1.60
CA GLY A 12 -12.72 2.23 -2.96
C GLY A 12 -11.26 1.80 -3.00
N LEU A 13 -10.40 2.37 -2.14
CA LEU A 13 -8.99 1.98 -2.05
C LEU A 13 -8.84 0.50 -1.68
N LEU A 14 -9.60 0.02 -0.70
CA LEU A 14 -9.55 -1.39 -0.28
C LEU A 14 -10.01 -2.33 -1.40
N ASN A 15 -11.06 -1.95 -2.13
CA ASN A 15 -11.56 -2.72 -3.28
C ASN A 15 -10.53 -2.80 -4.41
N GLU A 16 -9.90 -1.67 -4.77
CA GLU A 16 -8.84 -1.64 -5.79
C GLU A 16 -7.66 -2.54 -5.42
N LEU A 17 -7.24 -2.52 -4.14
CA LEU A 17 -6.14 -3.36 -3.65
C LEU A 17 -6.53 -4.84 -3.61
N ASP A 18 -7.75 -5.19 -3.21
CA ASP A 18 -8.19 -6.59 -3.22
C ASP A 18 -8.33 -7.13 -4.65
N GLN A 19 -8.85 -6.33 -5.58
CA GLN A 19 -8.88 -6.71 -7.00
C GLN A 19 -7.46 -6.94 -7.55
N ALA A 20 -6.53 -6.01 -7.28
CA ALA A 20 -5.14 -6.14 -7.69
C ALA A 20 -4.47 -7.38 -7.11
N ARG A 21 -4.73 -7.68 -5.84
CA ARG A 21 -4.27 -8.90 -5.17
C ARG A 21 -4.79 -10.15 -5.86
N ARG A 22 -6.11 -10.25 -6.09
CA ARG A 22 -6.75 -11.42 -6.73
C ARG A 22 -6.23 -11.64 -8.15
N GLN A 23 -5.96 -10.56 -8.88
CA GLN A 23 -5.41 -10.61 -10.24
C GLN A 23 -3.88 -10.69 -10.29
N ARG A 24 -3.21 -10.71 -9.13
CA ARG A 24 -1.76 -10.77 -8.97
C ARG A 24 -1.01 -9.69 -9.76
N HIS A 25 -1.52 -8.47 -9.77
CA HIS A 25 -0.87 -7.33 -10.43
C HIS A 25 -0.56 -6.20 -9.46
N LEU A 26 0.38 -5.33 -9.87
CA LEU A 26 0.73 -4.11 -9.14
C LEU A 26 -0.10 -2.93 -9.67
N LEU A 27 -0.32 -1.95 -8.81
CA LEU A 27 -0.97 -0.69 -9.13
C LEU A 27 0.05 0.44 -9.09
N THR A 28 -0.19 1.50 -9.86
CA THR A 28 0.62 2.71 -9.75
C THR A 28 -0.09 3.76 -8.93
N TYR A 29 0.65 4.59 -8.19
CA TYR A 29 0.05 5.71 -7.43
C TYR A 29 -0.85 6.57 -8.31
N ARG A 30 -0.41 6.87 -9.55
CA ARG A 30 -1.19 7.65 -10.51
C ARG A 30 -2.51 6.96 -10.86
N ALA A 31 -2.48 5.67 -11.18
CA ALA A 31 -3.69 4.92 -11.50
C ALA A 31 -4.69 4.90 -10.34
N LEU A 32 -4.21 4.77 -9.10
CA LEU A 32 -5.08 4.84 -7.92
C LEU A 32 -5.69 6.22 -7.72
N VAL A 33 -4.93 7.30 -7.86
CA VAL A 33 -5.48 8.67 -7.80
C VAL A 33 -6.57 8.88 -8.85
N GLU A 34 -6.32 8.45 -10.09
CA GLU A 34 -7.26 8.59 -11.20
C GLU A 34 -8.54 7.77 -10.98
N ARG A 35 -8.41 6.50 -10.58
CA ARG A 35 -9.56 5.60 -10.34
C ARG A 35 -10.41 6.02 -9.15
N LEU A 36 -9.78 6.46 -8.07
CA LEU A 36 -10.46 6.88 -6.85
C LEU A 36 -11.00 8.32 -6.94
N GLN A 37 -10.64 9.07 -7.99
CA GLN A 37 -11.03 10.48 -8.18
C GLN A 37 -10.76 11.35 -6.94
N LEU A 38 -9.62 11.12 -6.29
CA LEU A 38 -9.29 11.78 -5.03
C LEU A 38 -9.21 13.31 -5.20
N PRO A 39 -9.83 14.09 -4.29
CA PRO A 39 -9.71 15.54 -4.33
C PRO A 39 -8.28 15.99 -3.99
N SER A 40 -7.87 17.14 -4.54
CA SER A 40 -6.61 17.78 -4.19
C SER A 40 -6.57 18.11 -2.69
N PRO A 41 -5.47 17.79 -1.96
CA PRO A 41 -4.19 17.24 -2.45
C PRO A 41 -4.18 15.70 -2.59
N ALA A 42 -4.44 15.19 -3.80
CA ALA A 42 -4.75 13.78 -4.02
C ALA A 42 -3.61 12.81 -3.64
N MET A 43 -2.38 13.12 -4.06
CA MET A 43 -1.21 12.27 -3.74
C MET A 43 -0.89 12.22 -2.25
N GLN A 44 -1.09 13.33 -1.53
CA GLN A 44 -0.88 13.37 -0.08
C GLN A 44 -1.97 12.54 0.62
N THR A 45 -3.23 12.70 0.22
CA THR A 45 -4.35 11.91 0.73
C THR A 45 -4.14 10.42 0.50
N LEU A 46 -3.73 10.01 -0.72
CA LEU A 46 -3.44 8.62 -1.04
C LEU A 46 -2.29 8.07 -0.19
N THR A 47 -1.20 8.83 -0.05
CA THR A 47 -0.03 8.40 0.73
C THR A 47 -0.40 8.19 2.20
N ALA A 48 -1.12 9.13 2.81
CA ALA A 48 -1.57 9.01 4.19
C ALA A 48 -2.53 7.82 4.39
N ALA A 49 -3.41 7.55 3.43
CA ALA A 49 -4.30 6.38 3.47
C ALA A 49 -3.52 5.06 3.38
N LEU A 50 -2.51 4.97 2.50
CA LEU A 50 -1.66 3.79 2.35
C LEU A 50 -0.79 3.53 3.59
N GLU A 51 -0.27 4.58 4.23
CA GLU A 51 0.47 4.46 5.50
C GLU A 51 -0.44 4.00 6.65
N HIS A 52 -1.68 4.51 6.70
CA HIS A 52 -2.64 4.05 7.69
C HIS A 52 -3.04 2.59 7.47
N LEU A 53 -3.26 2.19 6.22
CA LEU A 53 -3.50 0.80 5.85
C LEU A 53 -2.31 -0.09 6.26
N ALA A 54 -1.08 0.34 5.97
CA ALA A 54 0.13 -0.37 6.38
C ALA A 54 0.19 -0.54 7.90
N ALA A 55 -0.18 0.48 8.68
CA ALA A 55 -0.22 0.38 10.13
C ALA A 55 -1.31 -0.59 10.64
N MET A 56 -2.47 -0.64 9.98
CA MET A 56 -3.51 -1.63 10.27
C MET A 56 -3.03 -3.05 9.98
N ASP A 57 -2.43 -3.25 8.80
CA ASP A 57 -1.85 -4.54 8.39
C ASP A 57 -0.72 -4.97 9.33
N ALA A 58 0.10 -4.00 9.76
CA ALA A 58 1.17 -4.22 10.71
C ALA A 58 0.65 -4.73 12.06
N ARG A 59 -0.37 -4.08 12.62
CA ARG A 59 -1.01 -4.45 13.90
C ARG A 59 -1.74 -5.79 13.84
N ALA A 60 -2.30 -6.13 12.68
CA ALA A 60 -2.99 -7.40 12.47
C ALA A 60 -2.03 -8.55 12.08
N GLU A 61 -0.71 -8.34 12.16
CA GLU A 61 0.31 -9.34 11.80
C GLU A 61 0.19 -9.90 10.37
N GLN A 62 -0.44 -9.14 9.47
CA GLN A 62 -0.68 -9.54 8.08
C GLN A 62 0.29 -8.84 7.11
N PRO A 63 0.41 -9.33 5.85
CA PRO A 63 1.24 -8.68 4.84
C PRO A 63 0.71 -7.29 4.47
N LEU A 64 1.62 -6.37 4.16
CA LEU A 64 1.30 -4.97 3.89
C LEU A 64 0.68 -4.81 2.50
N ARG A 65 -0.64 -4.61 2.42
CA ARG A 65 -1.37 -4.44 1.15
C ARG A 65 -0.88 -3.24 0.35
N SER A 66 -0.38 -2.21 1.04
CA SER A 66 0.22 -1.02 0.41
C SER A 66 1.47 -1.33 -0.43
N SER A 67 2.10 -2.49 -0.26
CA SER A 67 3.22 -2.95 -1.11
C SER A 67 2.82 -3.17 -2.58
N LEU A 68 1.53 -3.32 -2.87
CA LEU A 68 1.03 -3.44 -4.25
C LEU A 68 1.13 -2.12 -5.04
N VAL A 69 1.39 -0.99 -4.36
CA VAL A 69 1.41 0.33 -4.99
C VAL A 69 2.83 0.78 -5.28
N ILE A 70 3.13 0.99 -6.55
CA ILE A 70 4.48 1.30 -7.05
C ILE A 70 4.53 2.61 -7.84
N SER A 71 5.73 3.13 -8.02
CA SER A 71 6.00 4.27 -8.89
C SER A 71 5.90 3.87 -10.37
N GLN A 72 5.58 4.83 -11.26
CA GLN A 72 5.51 4.60 -12.72
C GLN A 72 6.89 4.49 -13.41
N GLY A 73 7.99 4.60 -12.67
CA GLY A 73 9.34 4.61 -13.22
C GLY A 73 9.97 3.22 -13.43
N ALA A 74 11.18 3.21 -14.00
CA ALA A 74 11.90 2.00 -14.39
C ALA A 74 12.17 1.01 -13.24
N SER A 75 12.37 1.52 -12.01
CA SER A 75 12.60 0.65 -10.84
C SER A 75 11.38 -0.16 -10.46
N ARG A 76 10.16 0.28 -10.83
CA ARG A 76 8.88 -0.33 -10.43
C ARG A 76 8.76 -0.54 -8.91
N LEU A 77 9.48 0.25 -8.11
CA LEU A 77 9.44 0.20 -6.64
C LEU A 77 8.42 1.20 -6.07
N PRO A 78 7.90 0.95 -4.86
CA PRO A 78 7.23 1.97 -4.06
C PRO A 78 8.12 3.20 -3.85
N ARG A 79 7.51 4.33 -3.49
CA ARG A 79 8.28 5.55 -3.15
C ARG A 79 9.06 5.35 -1.85
N PRO A 80 10.19 6.07 -1.62
CA PRO A 80 10.99 5.92 -0.40
C PRO A 80 10.19 5.96 0.92
N GLY A 81 9.20 6.84 1.01
CA GLY A 81 8.32 6.94 2.19
C GLY A 81 7.55 5.67 2.55
N PHE A 82 7.31 4.75 1.60
CA PHE A 82 6.76 3.42 1.91
C PHE A 82 7.75 2.58 2.73
N PHE A 83 9.03 2.58 2.38
CA PHE A 83 10.06 1.83 3.09
C PHE A 83 10.33 2.44 4.47
N GLU A 84 10.36 3.78 4.57
CA GLU A 84 10.45 4.49 5.85
C GLU A 84 9.25 4.16 6.77
N CYS A 85 8.04 4.07 6.19
CA CYS A 85 6.85 3.62 6.90
C CYS A 85 6.99 2.16 7.37
N ALA A 86 7.41 1.25 6.49
CA ALA A 86 7.61 -0.15 6.82
C ALA A 86 8.69 -0.36 7.90
N GLU A 87 9.76 0.43 7.89
CA GLU A 87 10.80 0.44 8.91
C GLU A 87 10.26 0.90 10.27
N ARG A 88 9.52 2.01 10.30
CA ARG A 88 8.83 2.49 11.51
C ARG A 88 7.85 1.48 12.10
N LEU A 89 7.27 0.63 11.25
CA LEU A 89 6.35 -0.44 11.65
C LEU A 89 7.08 -1.75 12.04
N GLY A 90 8.41 -1.78 11.97
CA GLY A 90 9.22 -2.96 12.26
C GLY A 90 9.08 -4.09 11.24
N ARG A 91 8.59 -3.79 10.02
CA ARG A 91 8.37 -4.79 8.95
C ARG A 91 9.54 -4.91 7.98
N PHE A 92 10.34 -3.85 7.88
CA PHE A 92 11.53 -3.77 7.03
C PHE A 92 12.69 -3.18 7.83
N SER A 93 13.92 -3.54 7.46
CA SER A 93 15.12 -2.87 7.96
C SER A 93 16.13 -2.82 6.82
N GLY A 94 16.68 -1.63 6.58
CA GLY A 94 17.66 -1.39 5.54
C GLY A 94 17.36 -0.13 4.71
N PRO A 95 18.20 0.16 3.72
CA PRO A 95 18.01 1.32 2.84
C PRO A 95 16.67 1.26 2.09
N SER A 96 16.07 2.42 1.82
CA SER A 96 14.82 2.54 1.06
C SER A 96 15.00 2.36 -0.46
N ASP A 97 16.20 1.97 -0.89
CA ASP A 97 16.58 1.73 -2.28
C ASP A 97 17.52 0.52 -2.44
N GLY A 98 17.93 0.27 -3.68
CA GLY A 98 18.85 -0.80 -4.02
C GLY A 98 18.24 -2.21 -3.97
N VAL A 99 19.13 -3.20 -4.02
CA VAL A 99 18.75 -4.62 -4.15
C VAL A 99 18.04 -5.15 -2.91
N ALA A 100 18.40 -4.67 -1.72
CA ALA A 100 17.76 -5.08 -0.47
C ALA A 100 16.29 -4.65 -0.42
N ALA A 101 16.01 -3.38 -0.71
CA ALA A 101 14.64 -2.86 -0.80
C ALA A 101 13.81 -3.59 -1.86
N ALA A 102 14.39 -3.82 -3.04
CA ALA A 102 13.73 -4.53 -4.13
C ALA A 102 13.41 -5.99 -3.78
N SER A 103 14.35 -6.69 -3.14
CA SER A 103 14.17 -8.10 -2.75
C SER A 103 13.11 -8.24 -1.67
N TRP A 104 13.15 -7.38 -0.65
CA TRP A 104 12.13 -7.38 0.40
C TRP A 104 10.75 -7.00 -0.14
N HIS A 105 10.65 -5.97 -0.99
CA HIS A 105 9.40 -5.57 -1.64
C HIS A 105 8.80 -6.71 -2.47
N ALA A 106 9.62 -7.40 -3.27
CA ALA A 106 9.17 -8.54 -4.05
C ALA A 106 8.63 -9.68 -3.18
N ALA A 107 9.32 -10.01 -2.08
CA ALA A 107 8.86 -11.02 -1.13
C ALA A 107 7.54 -10.61 -0.45
N GLU A 108 7.40 -9.35 -0.06
CA GLU A 108 6.17 -8.85 0.57
C GLU A 108 4.99 -8.88 -0.40
N VAL A 109 5.20 -8.52 -1.68
CA VAL A 109 4.18 -8.64 -2.73
C VAL A 109 3.70 -10.08 -2.89
N VAL A 110 4.62 -11.06 -2.87
CA VAL A 110 4.25 -12.49 -2.93
C VAL A 110 3.36 -12.85 -1.74
N ARG A 111 3.74 -12.43 -0.52
CA ARG A 111 2.92 -12.67 0.68
C ARG A 111 1.53 -12.06 0.55
N VAL A 112 1.40 -10.84 0.03
CA VAL A 112 0.10 -10.20 -0.20
C VAL A 112 -0.73 -11.01 -1.19
N PHE A 113 -0.15 -11.50 -2.28
CA PHE A 113 -0.87 -12.31 -3.27
C PHE A 113 -1.34 -13.66 -2.73
N GLU A 114 -0.63 -14.23 -1.76
CA GLU A 114 -0.98 -15.52 -1.14
C GLU A 114 -1.93 -15.37 0.05
N TYR A 115 -1.94 -14.21 0.71
CA TYR A 115 -2.75 -13.97 1.89
C TYR A 115 -4.22 -13.72 1.55
N SER A 116 -5.10 -14.28 2.37
CA SER A 116 -6.54 -14.00 2.35
C SER A 116 -6.89 -13.09 3.51
N TYR A 117 -7.18 -11.83 3.19
CA TYR A 117 -7.55 -10.84 4.20
C TYR A 117 -8.99 -11.10 4.67
N PRO A 118 -9.25 -11.23 5.99
CA PRO A 118 -10.60 -11.35 6.48
C PRO A 118 -11.40 -10.11 6.07
N GLU A 119 -12.67 -10.30 5.71
CA GLU A 119 -13.56 -9.18 5.43
C GLU A 119 -13.57 -8.25 6.64
N VAL A 120 -13.21 -6.99 6.43
CA VAL A 120 -13.27 -5.98 7.48
C VAL A 120 -14.75 -5.79 7.79
N GLN A 121 -15.26 -6.45 8.84
CA GLN A 121 -16.53 -6.11 9.43
C GLN A 121 -16.40 -4.70 10.01
N VAL A 122 -16.78 -3.71 9.21
CA VAL A 122 -16.99 -2.36 9.69
C VAL A 122 -18.22 -2.42 10.59
N GLN A 123 -17.99 -2.44 11.91
CA GLN A 123 -19.02 -2.15 12.90
C GLN A 123 -19.39 -0.67 12.83
#